data_AF-A0A168HMN7-F1
#
_entry.id   AF-A0A168HMN7-F1
#
_cell.length_a   1.000
_cell.length_b   1.000
_cell.length_c   1.000
_cell.angle_alpha   90.00
_cell.angle_beta   90.00
_cell.angle_gamma   90.00
#
_symmetry.space_group_name_H-M   'P 1'
#
loop_
_entity.id
_entity.type
_entity.pdbx_description
1 polymer ?
#
loop_
_entity_poly.entity_id
_entity_poly.type
_entity_poly.pdbx_seq_one_letter_code
_entity_poly.pdbx_strand_id
1 'polypeptide(L)'
;MPAAGHRSAHGIDTTLLNALYWESDKCATVTQLLSSLGRTLHRAAALELKRVCQQVHDLRGAMLAFADLFPLHPESVYYFLNHLDMVLPSISKTLDDIQILCPGHRRLDDAGWDHLLDTMFDESNQKLELEARFKLYTKFFDNLFLGLIQSPKFDWRKAEGLRVQMMDLREDSGMPLPQELSTVFYPLNELPAARVRRQSFIEHWVIETVDRRPEVASAFEEGCLSNSFGPYTHWNRTGISDKSKFLFRRGFDNDALSVTVLIDRINRLPYVMLRTLLENVPLYECRPLADLRIRRSETKLHLSRWSPSQEGFIHWAVLHFQFFEELVVIQCTLLSLKAQTSMAAKAISHDEAVFRDDTRIWETDIKDNGVRHKLAIYRDDLTGTKRLYACVANGERYQAYTPAWTIFFSNRKAKPQMECLGDYKLIIYDTSLYTFGDRYLTSKHNPRCFEITFRHRQDNRQLKHIFDGSCRIL
;
A
#
# COMPACT_ATOMS: atom_id res chain seq x y z
N MET A 1 -3.39 -35.20 -29.29
CA MET A 1 -3.17 -33.96 -30.05
C MET A 1 -4.31 -32.98 -29.76
N PRO A 2 -4.12 -31.99 -28.89
CA PRO A 2 -5.02 -30.85 -28.78
C PRO A 2 -4.55 -29.72 -29.70
N ALA A 3 -5.53 -29.08 -30.33
CA ALA A 3 -5.38 -28.10 -31.38
C ALA A 3 -4.88 -26.73 -30.87
N ALA A 4 -4.25 -26.03 -31.80
CA ALA A 4 -3.63 -24.72 -31.68
C ALA A 4 -4.52 -23.67 -30.97
N GLY A 5 -3.85 -22.90 -30.10
CA GLY A 5 -4.41 -21.78 -29.36
C GLY A 5 -5.17 -20.81 -30.26
N HIS A 6 -6.43 -20.59 -29.90
CA HIS A 6 -7.19 -19.46 -30.41
C HIS A 6 -6.64 -18.18 -29.77
N ARG A 7 -5.69 -17.54 -30.47
CA ARG A 7 -5.39 -16.12 -30.26
C ARG A 7 -6.64 -15.32 -30.67
N SER A 8 -7.45 -14.92 -29.70
CA SER A 8 -8.54 -13.96 -29.94
C SER A 8 -7.94 -12.59 -30.19
N ALA A 9 -8.20 -12.04 -31.37
CA ALA A 9 -7.68 -10.75 -31.80
C ALA A 9 -8.18 -9.56 -30.97
N HIS A 10 -9.17 -9.70 -30.08
CA HIS A 10 -9.69 -8.61 -29.22
C HIS A 10 -10.22 -9.11 -27.85
N GLY A 11 -9.68 -10.20 -27.30
CA GLY A 11 -10.06 -10.69 -25.97
C GLY A 11 -8.82 -11.01 -25.17
N ILE A 12 -8.58 -10.28 -24.08
CA ILE A 12 -7.51 -10.60 -23.13
C ILE A 12 -7.80 -12.02 -22.63
N ASP A 13 -6.81 -12.92 -22.72
CA ASP A 13 -6.92 -14.24 -22.13
C ASP A 13 -7.04 -14.09 -20.62
N THR A 14 -8.29 -14.03 -20.15
CA THR A 14 -8.62 -13.91 -18.73
C THR A 14 -8.25 -15.16 -17.96
N THR A 15 -7.86 -16.26 -18.63
CA THR A 15 -7.56 -17.54 -17.98
C THR A 15 -6.36 -17.41 -17.05
N LEU A 16 -5.25 -16.83 -17.52
CA LEU A 16 -4.07 -16.61 -16.68
C LEU A 16 -4.33 -15.58 -15.57
N LEU A 17 -5.19 -14.60 -15.85
CA LEU A 17 -5.63 -13.62 -14.84
C LEU A 17 -6.42 -14.29 -13.73
N ASN A 18 -7.41 -15.11 -14.10
CA ASN A 18 -8.22 -15.88 -13.16
C ASN A 18 -7.35 -16.89 -12.39
N ALA A 19 -6.37 -17.51 -13.06
CA ALA A 19 -5.40 -18.39 -12.42
C ALA A 19 -4.58 -17.65 -11.36
N LEU A 20 -4.14 -16.41 -11.62
CA LEU A 20 -3.43 -15.60 -10.62
C LEU A 20 -4.28 -15.39 -9.34
N TYR A 21 -5.58 -15.07 -9.48
CA TYR A 21 -6.48 -14.94 -8.32
C TYR A 21 -6.73 -16.29 -7.64
N TRP A 22 -6.90 -17.36 -8.40
CA TRP A 22 -7.08 -18.70 -7.88
C TRP A 22 -5.88 -19.16 -7.04
N GLU A 23 -4.66 -18.97 -7.54
CA GLU A 23 -3.43 -19.28 -6.81
C GLU A 23 -3.25 -18.38 -5.58
N SER A 24 -3.70 -17.12 -5.64
CA SER A 24 -3.73 -16.24 -4.46
C SER A 24 -4.71 -16.73 -3.38
N ASP A 25 -5.83 -17.33 -3.76
CA ASP A 25 -6.77 -17.93 -2.82
C ASP A 25 -6.23 -19.24 -2.23
N LYS A 26 -5.59 -20.08 -3.06
CA LYS A 26 -4.87 -21.26 -2.57
C LYS A 26 -3.82 -20.88 -1.52
N CYS A 27 -3.10 -19.77 -1.68
CA CYS A 27 -2.18 -19.26 -0.66
C CYS A 27 -2.88 -18.99 0.68
N ALA A 28 -4.09 -18.40 0.66
CA ALA A 28 -4.87 -18.17 1.88
C ALA A 28 -5.29 -19.48 2.54
N THR A 29 -5.76 -20.44 1.75
CA THR A 29 -6.13 -21.79 2.22
C THR A 29 -4.93 -22.52 2.84
N VAL A 30 -3.77 -22.50 2.17
CA VAL A 30 -2.53 -23.10 2.68
C VAL A 30 -2.07 -22.40 3.96
N THR A 31 -2.17 -21.08 4.04
CA THR A 31 -1.81 -20.33 5.25
C THR A 31 -2.70 -20.73 6.43
N GLN A 32 -4.00 -20.90 6.22
CA GLN A 32 -4.94 -21.36 7.25
C GLN A 32 -4.62 -22.80 7.69
N LEU A 33 -4.38 -23.69 6.72
CA LEU A 33 -3.99 -25.08 6.96
C LEU A 33 -2.72 -25.15 7.82
N LEU A 34 -1.64 -24.49 7.38
CA LEU A 34 -0.37 -24.44 8.09
C LEU A 34 -0.50 -23.80 9.47
N SER A 35 -1.23 -22.69 9.60
CA SER A 35 -1.44 -22.02 10.89
C SER A 35 -2.18 -22.88 11.90
N SER A 36 -3.04 -23.79 11.46
CA SER A 36 -3.73 -24.75 12.33
C SER A 36 -2.77 -25.76 12.97
N LEU A 37 -1.64 -26.05 12.31
CA LEU A 37 -0.59 -26.96 12.80
C LEU A 37 0.25 -26.34 13.92
N GLY A 38 0.37 -25.00 13.96
CA GLY A 38 1.26 -24.31 14.91
C GLY A 38 0.93 -24.52 16.39
N ARG A 39 -0.24 -25.09 16.72
CA ARG A 39 -0.64 -25.42 18.10
C ARG A 39 -0.04 -26.73 18.62
N THR A 40 0.44 -27.61 17.74
CA THR A 40 0.96 -28.95 18.10
C THR A 40 2.47 -29.04 18.03
N LEU A 41 3.15 -28.07 17.40
CA LEU A 41 4.60 -28.06 17.20
C LEU A 41 5.37 -27.52 18.41
N HIS A 42 6.59 -28.01 18.61
CA HIS A 42 7.55 -27.43 19.55
C HIS A 42 8.02 -26.04 19.10
N ARG A 43 8.59 -25.27 20.04
CA ARG A 43 8.89 -23.83 19.86
C ARG A 43 9.74 -23.52 18.63
N ALA A 44 10.70 -24.38 18.27
CA ALA A 44 11.57 -24.18 17.12
C ALA A 44 10.83 -24.36 15.78
N ALA A 45 10.17 -25.51 15.60
CA ALA A 45 9.32 -25.79 14.43
C ALA A 45 8.18 -24.77 14.29
N ALA A 46 7.56 -24.34 15.40
CA ALA A 46 6.54 -23.30 15.39
C ALA A 46 7.05 -21.93 14.90
N LEU A 47 8.33 -21.59 15.13
CA LEU A 47 8.93 -20.37 14.59
C LEU A 47 9.21 -20.48 13.09
N GLU A 48 9.63 -21.64 12.62
CA GLU A 48 9.85 -21.90 11.19
C GLU A 48 8.54 -21.91 10.40
N LEU A 49 7.52 -22.61 10.90
CA LEU A 49 6.16 -22.57 10.36
C LEU A 49 5.65 -21.13 10.22
N LYS A 50 5.87 -20.28 11.25
CA LYS A 50 5.50 -18.86 11.18
C LYS A 50 6.22 -18.11 10.05
N ARG A 51 7.50 -18.42 9.80
CA ARG A 51 8.24 -17.83 8.67
C ARG A 51 7.67 -18.27 7.33
N VAL A 52 7.37 -19.57 7.17
CA VAL A 52 6.74 -20.09 5.95
C VAL A 52 5.36 -19.45 5.73
N CYS A 53 4.49 -19.41 6.75
CA CYS A 53 3.20 -18.72 6.67
C CYS A 53 3.34 -17.25 6.26
N GLN A 54 4.33 -16.54 6.81
CA GLN A 54 4.60 -15.15 6.40
C GLN A 54 5.01 -15.08 4.93
N GLN A 55 5.84 -15.98 4.43
CA GLN A 55 6.23 -15.98 3.01
C GLN A 55 5.09 -16.34 2.06
N VAL A 56 4.17 -17.22 2.47
CA VAL A 56 2.95 -17.51 1.70
C VAL A 56 2.01 -16.28 1.68
N HIS A 57 1.91 -15.56 2.79
CA HIS A 57 1.15 -14.30 2.87
C HIS A 57 1.76 -13.20 2.01
N ASP A 58 3.08 -13.03 2.07
CA ASP A 58 3.84 -12.07 1.26
C ASP A 58 3.67 -12.36 -0.25
N LEU A 59 3.77 -13.63 -0.65
CA LEU A 59 3.52 -14.06 -2.03
C LEU A 59 2.11 -13.71 -2.48
N ARG A 60 1.10 -14.02 -1.65
CA ARG A 60 -0.28 -13.69 -1.95
C ARG A 60 -0.47 -12.19 -2.18
N GLY A 61 0.09 -11.37 -1.29
CA GLY A 61 0.05 -9.91 -1.41
C GLY A 61 0.73 -9.41 -2.68
N ALA A 62 1.89 -9.96 -3.04
CA ALA A 62 2.62 -9.59 -4.26
C ALA A 62 1.84 -9.96 -5.54
N MET A 63 1.22 -11.15 -5.59
CA MET A 63 0.37 -11.57 -6.71
C MET A 63 -0.83 -10.64 -6.90
N LEU A 64 -1.54 -10.31 -5.82
CA LEU A 64 -2.70 -9.41 -5.89
C LEU A 64 -2.31 -7.96 -6.18
N ALA A 65 -1.16 -7.49 -5.66
CA ALA A 65 -0.63 -6.18 -5.99
C ALA A 65 -0.29 -6.07 -7.48
N PHE A 66 0.29 -7.10 -8.07
CA PHE A 66 0.53 -7.17 -9.51
C PHE A 66 -0.80 -7.20 -10.28
N ALA A 67 -1.77 -7.98 -9.84
CA ALA A 67 -3.08 -8.09 -10.48
C ALA A 67 -3.86 -6.76 -10.49
N ASP A 68 -3.74 -5.97 -9.43
CA ASP A 68 -4.39 -4.65 -9.30
C ASP A 68 -3.87 -3.62 -10.34
N LEU A 69 -2.76 -3.91 -11.03
CA LEU A 69 -2.25 -3.07 -12.11
C LEU A 69 -2.93 -3.34 -13.47
N PHE A 70 -3.62 -4.46 -13.64
CA PHE A 70 -4.23 -4.83 -14.92
C PHE A 70 -5.30 -3.85 -15.42
N PRO A 71 -6.20 -3.32 -14.56
CA PRO A 71 -7.08 -2.24 -14.97
C PRO A 71 -6.35 -0.96 -15.43
N LEU A 72 -5.11 -0.74 -14.98
CA LEU A 72 -4.34 0.49 -15.25
C LEU A 72 -3.54 0.41 -16.56
N HIS A 73 -3.18 -0.80 -16.95
CA HIS A 73 -2.23 -1.07 -18.02
C HIS A 73 -2.66 -2.23 -18.93
N PRO A 74 -3.92 -2.27 -19.43
CA PRO A 74 -4.47 -3.43 -20.15
C PRO A 74 -3.62 -3.86 -21.35
N GLU A 75 -3.08 -2.90 -22.10
CA GLU A 75 -2.21 -3.16 -23.26
C GLU A 75 -0.80 -3.64 -22.88
N SER A 76 -0.34 -3.32 -21.67
CA SER A 76 0.99 -3.74 -21.22
C SER A 76 0.97 -5.13 -20.59
N VAL A 77 -0.19 -5.62 -20.14
CA VAL A 77 -0.34 -6.96 -19.54
C VAL A 77 0.15 -8.07 -20.47
N TYR A 78 -0.03 -7.93 -21.78
CA TYR A 78 0.40 -8.93 -22.77
C TYR A 78 1.90 -9.26 -22.69
N TYR A 79 2.74 -8.28 -22.34
CA TYR A 79 4.19 -8.51 -22.18
C TYR A 79 4.53 -9.37 -20.95
N PHE A 80 3.59 -9.53 -20.01
CA PHE A 80 3.78 -10.25 -18.76
C PHE A 80 3.04 -11.59 -18.70
N LEU A 81 2.16 -11.90 -19.67
CA LEU A 81 1.42 -13.17 -19.68
C LEU A 81 2.35 -14.39 -19.73
N ASN A 82 3.43 -14.33 -20.53
CA ASN A 82 4.41 -15.42 -20.59
C ASN A 82 5.13 -15.62 -19.24
N HIS A 83 5.36 -14.53 -18.49
CA HIS A 83 5.95 -14.62 -17.16
C HIS A 83 4.99 -15.25 -16.15
N LEU A 84 3.68 -15.01 -16.28
CA LEU A 84 2.65 -15.67 -15.48
C LEU A 84 2.55 -17.16 -15.81
N ASP A 85 2.52 -17.53 -17.10
CA ASP A 85 2.47 -18.93 -17.53
C ASP A 85 3.70 -19.74 -17.06
N MET A 86 4.84 -19.08 -16.94
CA MET A 86 6.05 -19.67 -16.37
C MET A 86 5.94 -19.93 -14.87
N VAL A 87 5.48 -18.95 -14.08
CA VAL A 87 5.55 -18.99 -12.61
C VAL A 87 4.35 -19.64 -11.94
N LEU A 88 3.13 -19.41 -12.46
CA LEU A 88 1.90 -19.86 -11.81
C LEU A 88 1.81 -21.40 -11.65
N PRO A 89 2.20 -22.22 -12.64
CA PRO A 89 2.20 -23.67 -12.45
C PRO A 89 3.17 -24.14 -11.35
N SER A 90 4.34 -23.50 -11.22
CA SER A 90 5.32 -23.81 -10.17
C SER A 90 4.77 -23.50 -8.78
N ILE A 91 4.09 -22.36 -8.64
CA ILE A 91 3.37 -21.98 -7.42
C ILE A 91 2.28 -23.00 -7.13
N SER A 92 1.44 -23.30 -8.11
CA SER A 92 0.32 -24.24 -7.97
C SER A 92 0.80 -25.60 -7.50
N LYS A 93 1.86 -26.15 -8.12
CA LYS A 93 2.47 -27.42 -7.70
C LYS A 93 2.95 -27.37 -6.26
N THR A 94 3.64 -26.29 -5.86
CA THR A 94 4.15 -26.12 -4.50
C THR A 94 3.02 -26.08 -3.48
N LEU A 95 1.94 -25.37 -3.77
CA LEU A 95 0.77 -25.24 -2.89
C LEU A 95 -0.01 -26.57 -2.81
N ASP A 96 -0.21 -27.24 -3.95
CA ASP A 96 -0.90 -28.53 -4.02
C ASP A 96 -0.13 -29.60 -3.25
N ASP A 97 1.20 -29.63 -3.34
CA ASP A 97 2.05 -30.55 -2.58
C ASP A 97 1.89 -30.35 -1.07
N ILE A 98 1.84 -29.10 -0.60
CA ILE A 98 1.58 -28.82 0.83
C ILE A 98 0.20 -29.35 1.24
N GLN A 99 -0.84 -29.12 0.43
CA GLN A 99 -2.18 -29.59 0.75
C GLN A 99 -2.29 -31.12 0.77
N ILE A 100 -1.57 -31.81 -0.14
CA ILE A 100 -1.52 -33.27 -0.21
C ILE A 100 -0.78 -33.85 1.00
N LEU A 101 0.37 -33.27 1.36
CA LEU A 101 1.21 -33.74 2.47
C LEU A 101 0.64 -33.36 3.85
N CYS A 102 -0.21 -32.33 3.91
CA CYS A 102 -0.92 -31.91 5.12
C CYS A 102 -2.45 -32.16 5.00
N PRO A 103 -2.93 -33.42 4.93
CA PRO A 103 -4.36 -33.67 4.85
C PRO A 103 -5.03 -33.14 6.13
N GLY A 104 -6.03 -32.27 5.97
CA GLY A 104 -6.61 -31.41 7.02
C GLY A 104 -7.27 -32.09 8.22
N HIS A 105 -7.05 -33.39 8.45
CA HIS A 105 -7.59 -34.19 9.55
C HIS A 105 -6.51 -34.91 10.38
N ARG A 106 -5.23 -34.84 10.01
CA ARG A 106 -4.13 -35.38 10.83
C ARG A 106 -3.47 -34.26 11.64
N ARG A 107 -3.31 -34.47 12.95
CA ARG A 107 -2.38 -33.66 13.75
C ARG A 107 -0.98 -34.02 13.26
N LEU A 108 -0.31 -33.12 12.55
CA LEU A 108 1.14 -33.24 12.36
C LEU A 108 1.81 -32.81 13.68
N ASP A 109 2.58 -33.73 14.24
CA ASP A 109 3.59 -33.44 15.26
C ASP A 109 4.88 -32.96 14.58
N ASP A 110 5.94 -32.72 15.36
CA ASP A 110 7.21 -32.24 14.80
C ASP A 110 7.79 -33.21 13.74
N ALA A 111 7.63 -34.53 13.93
CA ALA A 111 8.06 -35.51 12.95
C ALA A 111 7.30 -35.39 11.62
N GLY A 112 6.00 -35.05 11.68
CA GLY A 112 5.20 -34.74 10.51
C GLY A 112 5.65 -33.45 9.80
N TRP A 113 6.02 -32.41 10.55
CA TRP A 113 6.57 -31.17 10.00
C TRP A 113 7.93 -31.39 9.34
N ASP A 114 8.83 -32.11 10.01
CA ASP A 114 10.14 -32.45 9.46
C ASP A 114 9.97 -33.32 8.20
N HIS A 115 9.06 -34.29 8.21
CA HIS A 115 8.77 -35.10 7.02
C HIS A 115 8.22 -34.28 5.85
N LEU A 116 7.36 -33.28 6.11
CA LEU A 116 6.91 -32.33 5.08
C LEU A 116 8.11 -31.61 4.47
N LEU A 117 8.95 -31.01 5.32
CA LEU A 117 10.11 -30.25 4.86
C LEU A 117 11.07 -31.14 4.07
N ASP A 118 11.41 -32.32 4.57
CA ASP A 118 12.28 -33.30 3.91
C ASP A 118 11.69 -33.81 2.59
N THR A 119 10.38 -34.05 2.54
CA THR A 119 9.74 -34.50 1.29
C THR A 119 9.71 -33.39 0.25
N MET A 120 9.50 -32.15 0.69
CA MET A 120 9.57 -31.00 -0.20
C MET A 120 11.01 -30.63 -0.56
N PHE A 121 11.99 -30.95 0.28
CA PHE A 121 13.41 -30.69 0.11
C PHE A 121 14.15 -31.94 -0.34
N ASP A 122 14.35 -32.07 -1.64
CA ASP A 122 15.08 -33.20 -2.21
C ASP A 122 16.59 -32.88 -2.30
N GLU A 123 17.36 -33.39 -1.33
CA GLU A 123 18.82 -33.24 -1.27
C GLU A 123 19.53 -33.77 -2.52
N SER A 124 18.97 -34.79 -3.18
CA SER A 124 19.59 -35.42 -4.36
C SER A 124 19.58 -34.54 -5.60
N ASN A 125 18.70 -33.54 -5.65
CA ASN A 125 18.49 -32.64 -6.78
C ASN A 125 18.80 -31.16 -6.46
N GLN A 126 19.47 -30.86 -5.33
CA GLN A 126 19.79 -29.48 -4.89
C GLN A 126 18.57 -28.54 -4.87
N LYS A 127 17.38 -29.05 -4.53
CA LYS A 127 16.16 -28.24 -4.59
C LYS A 127 16.18 -27.14 -3.54
N LEU A 128 15.66 -25.97 -3.90
CA LEU A 128 15.46 -24.86 -2.96
C LEU A 128 14.57 -25.28 -1.77
N GLU A 129 14.93 -24.84 -0.56
CA GLU A 129 14.08 -24.98 0.63
C GLU A 129 12.72 -24.29 0.44
N LEU A 130 11.70 -24.75 1.16
CA LEU A 130 10.32 -24.25 1.00
C LEU A 130 10.20 -22.74 1.25
N GLU A 131 10.81 -22.23 2.33
CA GLU A 131 10.84 -20.80 2.63
C GLU A 131 11.52 -20.01 1.50
N ALA A 132 12.61 -20.54 0.94
CA ALA A 132 13.35 -19.92 -0.15
C ALA A 132 12.56 -19.90 -1.47
N ARG A 133 11.76 -20.93 -1.76
CA ARG A 133 10.85 -20.96 -2.93
C ARG A 133 9.82 -19.83 -2.87
N PHE A 134 9.12 -19.68 -1.75
CA PHE A 134 8.14 -18.60 -1.59
C PHE A 134 8.79 -17.21 -1.66
N LYS A 135 9.99 -17.05 -1.11
CA LYS A 135 10.79 -15.82 -1.28
C LYS A 135 11.12 -15.54 -2.74
N LEU A 136 11.49 -16.56 -3.51
CA LEU A 136 11.79 -16.43 -4.94
C LEU A 136 10.54 -16.00 -5.72
N TYR A 137 9.40 -16.68 -5.51
CA TYR A 137 8.12 -16.32 -6.12
C TYR A 137 7.73 -14.86 -5.81
N THR A 138 7.81 -14.47 -4.54
CA THR A 138 7.47 -13.10 -4.09
C THR A 138 8.36 -12.06 -4.77
N LYS A 139 9.68 -12.26 -4.75
CA LYS A 139 10.65 -11.36 -5.41
C LYS A 139 10.40 -11.25 -6.91
N PHE A 140 9.96 -12.32 -7.55
CA PHE A 140 9.61 -12.31 -8.96
C PHE A 140 8.40 -11.40 -9.22
N PHE A 141 7.30 -11.56 -8.47
CA PHE A 141 6.12 -10.71 -8.60
C PHE A 141 6.40 -9.24 -8.25
N ASP A 142 7.18 -8.95 -7.21
CA ASP A 142 7.62 -7.59 -6.88
C ASP A 142 8.37 -6.95 -8.06
N ASN A 143 9.20 -7.74 -8.75
CA ASN A 143 9.95 -7.27 -9.89
C ASN A 143 9.04 -7.04 -11.12
N LEU A 144 8.07 -7.93 -11.38
CA LEU A 144 7.04 -7.72 -12.41
C LEU A 144 6.23 -6.45 -12.14
N PHE A 145 5.84 -6.24 -10.88
CA PHE A 145 5.14 -5.03 -10.43
C PHE A 145 5.95 -3.77 -10.74
N LEU A 146 7.22 -3.74 -10.34
CA LEU A 146 8.12 -2.61 -10.61
C LEU A 146 8.30 -2.34 -12.11
N GLY A 147 8.37 -3.41 -12.92
CA GLY A 147 8.45 -3.32 -14.38
C GLY A 147 7.20 -2.72 -15.00
N LEU A 148 6.02 -3.17 -14.57
CA LEU A 148 4.73 -2.73 -15.11
C LEU A 148 4.44 -1.26 -14.78
N ILE A 149 4.76 -0.80 -13.56
CA ILE A 149 4.62 0.63 -13.19
C ILE A 149 5.77 1.51 -13.74
N GLN A 150 6.74 0.93 -14.45
CA GLN A 150 7.92 1.62 -14.97
C GLN A 150 8.73 2.34 -13.88
N SER A 151 8.88 1.69 -12.72
CA SER A 151 9.60 2.27 -11.59
C SER A 151 11.08 2.50 -11.94
N PRO A 152 11.70 3.60 -11.49
CA PRO A 152 13.15 3.79 -11.61
C PRO A 152 13.93 2.70 -10.86
N LYS A 153 13.32 2.06 -9.86
CA LYS A 153 13.88 0.94 -9.08
C LYS A 153 13.84 -0.39 -9.84
N PHE A 154 13.20 -0.46 -11.02
CA PHE A 154 13.18 -1.68 -11.82
C PHE A 154 14.56 -1.98 -12.43
N ASP A 155 15.09 -3.15 -12.08
CA ASP A 155 16.33 -3.72 -12.60
C ASP A 155 16.01 -4.95 -13.45
N TRP A 156 16.27 -4.84 -14.76
CA TRP A 156 16.00 -5.91 -15.72
C TRP A 156 16.99 -7.07 -15.58
N ARG A 157 18.23 -6.84 -15.12
CA ARG A 157 19.21 -7.92 -14.91
C ARG A 157 18.78 -8.78 -13.73
N LYS A 158 18.30 -8.13 -12.66
CA LYS A 158 17.66 -8.82 -11.54
C LYS A 158 16.42 -9.59 -12.00
N ALA A 159 15.59 -8.99 -12.85
CA ALA A 159 14.42 -9.64 -13.44
C ALA A 159 14.79 -10.94 -14.17
N GLU A 160 15.80 -10.86 -15.04
CA GLU A 160 16.29 -11.98 -15.81
C GLU A 160 16.93 -13.06 -14.93
N GLY A 161 17.71 -12.67 -13.92
CA GLY A 161 18.28 -13.61 -12.95
C GLY A 161 17.21 -14.34 -12.12
N LEU A 162 16.11 -13.67 -11.77
CA LEU A 162 14.96 -14.31 -11.12
C LEU A 162 14.20 -15.23 -12.09
N ARG A 163 14.11 -14.85 -13.37
CA ARG A 163 13.49 -15.67 -14.43
C ARG A 163 14.24 -16.99 -14.61
N VAL A 164 15.56 -16.96 -14.66
CA VAL A 164 16.41 -18.16 -14.77
C VAL A 164 16.20 -19.07 -13.56
N GLN A 165 16.30 -18.53 -12.34
CA GLN A 165 16.02 -19.31 -11.12
C GLN A 165 14.62 -19.94 -11.12
N MET A 166 13.63 -19.27 -11.72
CA MET A 166 12.28 -19.82 -11.84
C MET A 166 12.20 -20.98 -12.83
N MET A 167 12.97 -20.92 -13.92
CA MET A 167 13.07 -22.01 -14.88
C MET A 167 13.79 -23.21 -14.28
N ASP A 168 14.90 -22.99 -13.57
CA ASP A 168 15.63 -24.05 -12.88
C ASP A 168 14.70 -24.77 -11.89
N LEU A 169 13.99 -24.01 -11.03
CA LEU A 169 13.03 -24.57 -10.09
C LEU A 169 11.89 -25.35 -10.78
N ARG A 170 11.50 -24.92 -11.97
CA ARG A 170 10.45 -25.59 -12.77
C ARG A 170 10.94 -26.92 -13.34
N GLU A 171 12.16 -26.94 -13.86
CA GLU A 171 12.82 -28.16 -14.34
C GLU A 171 13.03 -29.17 -13.20
N ASP A 172 13.50 -28.71 -12.03
CA ASP A 172 13.67 -29.53 -10.83
C ASP A 172 12.35 -30.17 -10.36
N SER A 173 11.24 -29.50 -10.65
CA SER A 173 9.89 -29.97 -10.33
C SER A 173 9.30 -30.88 -11.41
N GLY A 174 10.07 -31.24 -12.44
CA GLY A 174 9.66 -32.10 -13.54
C GLY A 174 8.60 -31.49 -14.46
N MET A 175 8.44 -30.16 -14.44
CA MET A 175 7.45 -29.48 -15.27
C MET A 175 8.06 -29.07 -16.62
N PRO A 176 7.31 -29.19 -17.73
CA PRO A 176 7.80 -28.80 -19.04
C PRO A 176 8.02 -27.29 -19.11
N LEU A 177 9.11 -26.86 -19.75
CA LEU A 177 9.33 -25.45 -20.06
C LEU A 177 8.21 -24.90 -20.98
N PRO A 178 7.80 -23.63 -20.82
CA PRO A 178 6.83 -23.01 -21.72
C PRO A 178 7.30 -23.08 -23.18
N GLN A 179 6.39 -23.43 -24.10
CA GLN A 179 6.74 -23.64 -25.52
C GLN A 179 7.07 -22.33 -26.25
N GLU A 180 6.56 -21.18 -25.79
CA GLU A 180 6.83 -19.85 -26.34
C GLU A 180 7.56 -18.95 -25.32
N LEU A 181 8.84 -19.23 -25.03
CA LEU A 181 9.71 -18.37 -24.21
C LEU A 181 10.18 -17.09 -24.95
N SER A 182 9.29 -16.43 -25.71
CA SER A 182 9.64 -15.30 -26.59
C SER A 182 10.06 -14.02 -25.85
N THR A 183 9.97 -13.99 -24.52
CA THR A 183 10.19 -12.78 -23.72
C THR A 183 11.41 -12.92 -22.80
N VAL A 184 12.58 -12.51 -23.32
CA VAL A 184 13.63 -11.94 -22.47
C VAL A 184 13.05 -10.65 -21.86
N PHE A 185 13.37 -10.33 -20.60
CA PHE A 185 13.09 -8.99 -20.09
C PHE A 185 13.81 -7.97 -20.97
N TYR A 186 13.10 -7.41 -21.95
CA TYR A 186 13.69 -6.42 -22.82
C TYR A 186 14.02 -5.21 -21.95
N PRO A 187 15.22 -4.62 -22.07
CA PRO A 187 15.57 -3.43 -21.33
C PRO A 187 14.82 -2.25 -21.93
N LEU A 188 13.49 -2.22 -21.78
CA LEU A 188 12.62 -1.09 -22.11
C LEU A 188 13.20 0.19 -21.52
N ASN A 189 13.80 0.06 -20.33
CA ASN A 189 14.52 1.10 -19.59
C ASN A 189 15.83 1.60 -20.24
N GLU A 190 16.47 0.82 -21.11
CA GLU A 190 17.70 1.22 -21.80
C GLU A 190 17.43 1.82 -23.18
N LEU A 191 16.20 1.71 -23.70
CA LEU A 191 15.80 2.39 -24.92
C LEU A 191 16.01 3.91 -24.77
N PRO A 192 16.48 4.61 -25.82
CA PRO A 192 16.70 6.06 -25.77
C PRO A 192 15.49 6.85 -25.26
N ALA A 193 14.28 6.46 -25.68
CA ALA A 193 13.03 7.07 -25.23
C ALA A 193 12.74 6.88 -23.73
N ALA A 194 13.14 5.75 -23.14
CA ALA A 194 12.99 5.51 -21.71
C ALA A 194 14.08 6.21 -20.88
N ARG A 195 15.29 6.35 -21.41
CA ARG A 195 16.37 7.15 -20.78
C ARG A 195 15.97 8.61 -20.65
N VAL A 196 15.34 9.19 -21.68
CA VAL A 196 14.80 10.57 -21.64
C VAL A 196 13.67 10.70 -20.62
N ARG A 197 12.78 9.70 -20.49
CA ARG A 197 11.74 9.69 -19.44
C ARG A 197 12.32 9.55 -18.02
N ARG A 198 13.42 8.82 -17.84
CA ARG A 198 14.12 8.70 -16.55
C ARG A 198 14.76 10.00 -16.10
N GLN A 199 15.36 10.75 -17.02
CA GLN A 199 15.99 12.04 -16.71
C GLN A 199 14.99 13.11 -16.23
N SER A 200 13.69 12.94 -16.52
CA SER A 200 12.60 13.80 -16.06
C SER A 200 11.69 13.16 -15.01
N PHE A 201 12.05 11.98 -14.48
CA PHE A 201 11.21 11.27 -13.52
C PHE A 201 11.30 11.90 -12.13
N ILE A 202 10.45 12.88 -11.89
CA ILE A 202 10.15 13.35 -10.54
C ILE A 202 9.14 12.37 -9.96
N GLU A 203 9.57 11.57 -8.97
CA GLU A 203 8.65 10.75 -8.17
C GLU A 203 7.59 11.68 -7.55
N HIS A 204 6.34 11.23 -7.58
CA HIS A 204 5.27 12.01 -7.00
C HIS A 204 5.43 12.00 -5.48
N TRP A 205 5.31 13.15 -4.79
CA TRP A 205 5.52 13.27 -3.34
C TRP A 205 4.79 12.22 -2.50
N VAL A 206 3.60 11.81 -2.96
CA VAL A 206 2.77 10.79 -2.32
C VAL A 206 3.50 9.47 -2.08
N ILE A 207 4.34 9.04 -3.03
CA ILE A 207 5.05 7.76 -2.95
C ILE A 207 5.92 7.74 -1.70
N GLU A 208 6.75 8.78 -1.52
CA GLU A 208 7.61 8.91 -0.36
C GLU A 208 6.81 9.05 0.95
N THR A 209 5.76 9.87 0.95
CA THR A 209 4.95 10.13 2.14
C THR A 209 4.23 8.88 2.65
N VAL A 210 3.68 8.08 1.74
CA VAL A 210 2.88 6.89 2.08
C VAL A 210 3.76 5.69 2.39
N ASP A 211 4.93 5.54 1.73
CA ASP A 211 5.87 4.43 2.00
C ASP A 211 6.70 4.63 3.28
N ARG A 212 6.73 5.85 3.81
CA ARG A 212 7.42 6.16 5.08
C ARG A 212 6.70 5.48 6.25
N ARG A 213 7.30 4.41 6.77
CA ARG A 213 6.83 3.75 7.99
C ARG A 213 7.32 4.50 9.24
N PRO A 214 6.43 4.77 10.22
CA PRO A 214 6.88 5.35 11.48
C PRO A 214 7.71 4.31 12.26
N GLU A 215 8.75 4.76 12.97
CA GLU A 215 9.57 3.88 13.82
C GLU A 215 8.76 3.29 14.98
N VAL A 216 7.81 4.07 15.49
CA VAL A 216 6.87 3.69 16.54
C VAL A 216 5.47 4.01 16.04
N ALA A 217 4.59 3.00 16.00
CA ALA A 217 3.20 3.13 15.61
C ALA A 217 2.28 2.81 16.79
N SER A 218 1.17 3.53 16.87
CA SER A 218 0.13 3.35 17.88
C SER A 218 -0.93 2.40 17.31
N ALA A 219 -0.93 1.15 17.77
CA ALA A 219 -1.92 0.17 17.37
C ALA A 219 -3.29 0.47 17.99
N PHE A 220 -4.36 0.23 17.24
CA PHE A 220 -5.72 0.18 17.77
C PHE A 220 -6.01 -1.19 18.40
N GLU A 221 -6.88 -1.23 19.41
CA GLU A 221 -7.21 -2.46 20.14
C GLU A 221 -8.20 -3.37 19.40
N GLU A 222 -9.07 -2.81 18.58
CA GLU A 222 -10.13 -3.54 17.88
C GLU A 222 -9.76 -3.83 16.42
N GLY A 223 -9.84 -5.11 16.04
CA GLY A 223 -9.79 -5.54 14.65
C GLY A 223 -11.20 -5.65 14.07
N CYS A 224 -11.53 -4.79 13.11
CA CYS A 224 -12.75 -4.87 12.32
C CYS A 224 -12.41 -5.04 10.83
N LEU A 225 -13.28 -5.72 10.09
CA LEU A 225 -13.10 -5.94 8.66
C LEU A 225 -13.52 -4.72 7.86
N SER A 226 -12.70 -4.35 6.88
CA SER A 226 -13.03 -3.31 5.91
C SER A 226 -14.12 -3.78 4.96
N ASN A 227 -14.89 -2.83 4.46
CA ASN A 227 -16.00 -3.09 3.55
C ASN A 227 -15.98 -2.10 2.39
N SER A 228 -16.38 -2.57 1.23
CA SER A 228 -16.75 -1.75 0.08
C SER A 228 -18.22 -1.92 -0.22
N PHE A 229 -18.80 -0.94 -0.92
CA PHE A 229 -20.17 -0.95 -1.35
C PHE A 229 -20.20 -0.59 -2.83
N GLY A 230 -20.78 -1.46 -3.65
CA GLY A 230 -20.80 -1.31 -5.09
C GLY A 230 -21.55 -0.06 -5.63
N PRO A 231 -21.78 -0.01 -6.94
CA PRO A 231 -21.78 -1.13 -7.88
C PRO A 231 -20.38 -1.58 -8.31
N TYR A 232 -20.18 -2.89 -8.36
CA TYR A 232 -18.94 -3.49 -8.81
C TYR A 232 -18.93 -3.78 -10.30
N THR A 233 -17.75 -3.71 -10.90
CA THR A 233 -17.49 -4.08 -12.30
C THR A 233 -16.29 -5.02 -12.39
N HIS A 234 -16.14 -5.67 -13.55
CA HIS A 234 -14.92 -6.41 -13.86
C HIS A 234 -13.79 -5.44 -14.20
N TRP A 235 -12.56 -5.92 -14.08
CA TRP A 235 -11.32 -5.15 -14.25
C TRP A 235 -11.22 -4.40 -15.60
N ASN A 236 -11.84 -4.92 -16.67
CA ASN A 236 -11.84 -4.31 -18.01
C ASN A 236 -12.92 -3.23 -18.21
N ARG A 237 -13.74 -2.95 -17.19
CA ARG A 237 -14.86 -1.99 -17.23
C ARG A 237 -14.72 -0.86 -16.20
N THR A 238 -13.50 -0.62 -15.70
CA THR A 238 -13.24 0.44 -14.71
C THR A 238 -13.29 1.84 -15.31
N GLY A 239 -13.16 1.97 -16.64
CA GLY A 239 -13.13 3.27 -17.34
C GLY A 239 -11.84 4.06 -17.11
N ILE A 240 -10.79 3.42 -16.59
CA ILE A 240 -9.49 4.05 -16.34
C ILE A 240 -8.72 4.17 -17.66
N SER A 241 -8.10 5.33 -17.89
CA SER A 241 -7.27 5.53 -19.08
C SER A 241 -6.00 4.68 -19.03
N ASP A 242 -5.63 4.06 -20.16
CA ASP A 242 -4.38 3.31 -20.29
C ASP A 242 -3.17 4.19 -19.94
N LYS A 243 -2.22 3.62 -19.20
CA LYS A 243 -0.98 4.26 -18.71
C LYS A 243 -1.24 5.40 -17.72
N SER A 244 -2.31 5.31 -16.95
CA SER A 244 -2.48 6.14 -15.76
C SER A 244 -1.32 5.92 -14.78
N LYS A 245 -0.91 6.99 -14.09
CA LYS A 245 0.26 6.94 -13.18
C LYS A 245 -0.19 6.34 -11.86
N PHE A 246 0.29 5.14 -11.56
CA PHE A 246 0.18 4.56 -10.22
C PHE A 246 0.86 5.45 -9.18
N LEU A 247 0.19 5.70 -8.04
CA LEU A 247 0.79 6.39 -6.90
C LEU A 247 1.10 5.42 -5.77
N PHE A 248 0.08 4.78 -5.20
CA PHE A 248 0.27 3.80 -4.13
C PHE A 248 -0.89 2.82 -4.05
N ARG A 249 -0.66 1.73 -3.31
CA ARG A 249 -1.64 0.69 -3.00
C ARG A 249 -1.61 0.37 -1.52
N ARG A 250 -2.78 0.14 -0.93
CA ARG A 250 -2.93 -0.42 0.43
C ARG A 250 -3.94 -1.56 0.41
N GLY A 251 -3.54 -2.69 1.00
CA GLY A 251 -4.39 -3.87 1.18
C GLY A 251 -5.03 -3.88 2.57
N PHE A 252 -6.22 -4.44 2.66
CA PHE A 252 -7.04 -4.56 3.86
C PHE A 252 -7.55 -6.00 3.97
N ASP A 253 -7.71 -6.49 5.21
CA ASP A 253 -8.31 -7.80 5.51
C ASP A 253 -7.60 -8.96 4.82
N ASN A 254 -6.30 -9.09 5.06
CA ASN A 254 -5.42 -9.99 4.30
C ASN A 254 -5.57 -9.74 2.79
N ASP A 255 -5.61 -8.48 2.38
CA ASP A 255 -5.72 -8.08 0.98
C ASP A 255 -6.98 -8.62 0.26
N ALA A 256 -8.05 -8.95 0.99
CA ALA A 256 -9.36 -9.23 0.40
C ALA A 256 -9.98 -7.96 -0.20
N LEU A 257 -9.71 -6.81 0.40
CA LEU A 257 -9.99 -5.48 -0.14
C LEU A 257 -8.67 -4.75 -0.39
N SER A 258 -8.54 -4.02 -1.49
CA SER A 258 -7.43 -3.09 -1.71
C SER A 258 -7.90 -1.75 -2.23
N VAL A 259 -7.11 -0.72 -1.90
CA VAL A 259 -7.26 0.64 -2.37
C VAL A 259 -6.03 0.98 -3.18
N THR A 260 -6.23 1.34 -4.45
CA THR A 260 -5.18 1.83 -5.35
C THR A 260 -5.47 3.28 -5.71
N VAL A 261 -4.49 4.15 -5.52
CA VAL A 261 -4.58 5.56 -5.89
C VAL A 261 -3.69 5.82 -7.10
N LEU A 262 -4.24 6.55 -8.07
CA LEU A 262 -3.63 6.81 -9.36
C LEU A 262 -3.92 8.23 -9.84
N ILE A 263 -3.10 8.76 -10.74
CA ILE A 263 -3.39 9.96 -11.53
C ILE A 263 -3.76 9.53 -12.95
N ASP A 264 -4.97 9.88 -13.39
CA ASP A 264 -5.43 9.57 -14.74
C ASP A 264 -4.58 10.31 -15.78
N ARG A 265 -4.23 9.63 -16.87
CA ARG A 265 -3.31 10.18 -17.87
C ARG A 265 -3.95 11.29 -18.71
N ILE A 266 -5.26 11.20 -18.96
CA ILE A 266 -5.99 12.10 -19.87
C ILE A 266 -6.32 13.40 -19.13
N ASN A 267 -7.03 13.30 -18.02
CA ASN A 267 -7.52 14.48 -17.29
C ASN A 267 -6.59 14.96 -16.17
N ARG A 268 -5.54 14.19 -15.83
CA ARG A 268 -4.56 14.52 -14.79
C ARG A 268 -5.14 14.62 -13.38
N LEU A 269 -6.33 14.06 -13.14
CA LEU A 269 -6.97 14.04 -11.84
C LEU A 269 -6.65 12.75 -11.06
N PRO A 270 -6.67 12.80 -9.72
CA PRO A 270 -6.51 11.63 -8.87
C PRO A 270 -7.79 10.81 -8.82
N TYR A 271 -7.62 9.51 -8.92
CA TYR A 271 -8.67 8.51 -8.80
C TYR A 271 -8.32 7.53 -7.69
N VAL A 272 -9.37 6.95 -7.11
CA VAL A 272 -9.28 5.83 -6.19
C VAL A 272 -9.97 4.65 -6.84
N MET A 273 -9.26 3.54 -6.93
CA MET A 273 -9.79 2.25 -7.36
C MET A 273 -9.83 1.30 -6.16
N LEU A 274 -11.00 0.72 -5.92
CA LEU A 274 -11.18 -0.39 -4.99
C LEU A 274 -11.14 -1.70 -5.76
N ARG A 275 -10.49 -2.71 -5.18
CA ARG A 275 -10.69 -4.10 -5.55
C ARG A 275 -11.20 -4.86 -4.34
N THR A 276 -12.27 -5.61 -4.52
CA THR A 276 -12.86 -6.49 -3.51
C THR A 276 -12.91 -7.91 -4.06
N LEU A 277 -12.49 -8.90 -3.27
CA LEU A 277 -12.70 -10.30 -3.60
C LEU A 277 -14.07 -10.73 -3.06
N LEU A 278 -15.01 -11.02 -3.94
CA LEU A 278 -16.28 -11.65 -3.59
C LEU A 278 -16.25 -13.09 -4.09
N GLU A 279 -16.26 -14.06 -3.17
CA GLU A 279 -16.14 -15.49 -3.54
C GLU A 279 -14.94 -15.75 -4.46
N ASN A 280 -13.80 -15.09 -4.17
CA ASN A 280 -12.56 -15.13 -4.93
C ASN A 280 -12.61 -14.55 -6.35
N VAL A 281 -13.72 -13.92 -6.72
CA VAL A 281 -13.85 -13.15 -7.95
C VAL A 281 -13.45 -11.70 -7.66
N PRO A 282 -12.45 -11.15 -8.38
CA PRO A 282 -12.03 -9.77 -8.21
C PRO A 282 -13.03 -8.83 -8.86
N LEU A 283 -13.56 -7.95 -8.03
CA LEU A 283 -14.54 -6.94 -8.39
C LEU A 283 -13.95 -5.56 -8.14
N TYR A 284 -14.17 -4.64 -9.08
CA TYR A 284 -13.53 -3.33 -9.09
C TYR A 284 -14.56 -2.21 -9.07
N GLU A 285 -14.19 -1.09 -8.47
CA GLU A 285 -14.89 0.18 -8.67
C GLU A 285 -13.87 1.31 -8.65
N CYS A 286 -13.97 2.24 -9.60
CA CYS A 286 -13.05 3.36 -9.69
C CYS A 286 -13.82 4.68 -9.68
N ARG A 287 -13.34 5.66 -8.91
CA ARG A 287 -13.97 6.98 -8.80
C ARG A 287 -12.93 8.10 -8.76
N PRO A 288 -13.23 9.26 -9.38
CA PRO A 288 -12.47 10.46 -9.15
C PRO A 288 -12.49 10.81 -7.66
N LEU A 289 -11.34 11.19 -7.10
CA LEU A 289 -11.23 11.57 -5.70
C LEU A 289 -12.06 12.82 -5.37
N ALA A 290 -12.32 13.67 -6.36
CA ALA A 290 -13.20 14.82 -6.26
C ALA A 290 -14.64 14.44 -5.87
N ASP A 291 -15.12 13.26 -6.26
CA ASP A 291 -16.49 12.79 -6.02
C ASP A 291 -16.68 12.12 -4.66
N LEU A 292 -15.57 11.86 -3.95
CA LEU A 292 -15.57 11.14 -2.69
C LEU A 292 -15.47 12.08 -1.50
N ARG A 293 -16.36 11.92 -0.53
CA ARG A 293 -16.23 12.52 0.79
C ARG A 293 -15.37 11.62 1.67
N ILE A 294 -14.31 12.18 2.25
CA ILE A 294 -13.32 11.44 3.04
C ILE A 294 -13.47 11.79 4.51
N ARG A 295 -13.86 10.84 5.34
CA ARG A 295 -14.04 11.05 6.78
C ARG A 295 -13.37 10.00 7.61
N ARG A 296 -12.72 10.46 8.66
CA ARG A 296 -12.33 9.61 9.76
C ARG A 296 -13.52 9.43 10.72
N SER A 297 -13.66 8.20 11.21
CA SER A 297 -14.44 7.89 12.41
C SER A 297 -13.66 6.81 13.17
N GLU A 298 -13.23 7.09 14.39
CA GLU A 298 -12.49 6.14 15.24
C GLU A 298 -11.26 5.55 14.51
N THR A 299 -11.27 4.23 14.27
CA THR A 299 -10.22 3.43 13.60
C THR A 299 -10.44 3.33 12.09
N LYS A 300 -11.41 4.07 11.55
CA LYS A 300 -11.97 3.87 10.21
C LYS A 300 -11.81 5.10 9.34
N LEU A 301 -11.57 4.86 8.05
CA LEU A 301 -11.69 5.86 7.01
C LEU A 301 -12.91 5.54 6.13
N HIS A 302 -13.94 6.38 6.25
CA HIS A 302 -15.14 6.36 5.44
C HIS A 302 -14.90 7.14 4.15
N LEU A 303 -15.03 6.44 3.03
CA LEU A 303 -15.17 7.05 1.71
C LEU A 303 -16.65 6.99 1.34
N SER A 304 -17.28 8.14 1.17
CA SER A 304 -18.70 8.24 0.84
C SER A 304 -18.91 8.95 -0.50
N ARG A 305 -19.96 8.58 -1.24
CA ARG A 305 -20.33 9.21 -2.51
C ARG A 305 -21.74 9.78 -2.43
N TRP A 306 -22.02 10.80 -3.23
CA TRP A 306 -23.39 11.28 -3.40
C TRP A 306 -24.24 10.23 -4.13
N SER A 307 -25.43 9.96 -3.61
CA SER A 307 -26.44 9.12 -4.25
C SER A 307 -27.64 9.97 -4.64
N PRO A 308 -27.95 10.11 -5.93
CA PRO A 308 -29.15 10.81 -6.39
C PRO A 308 -30.44 10.16 -5.86
N SER A 309 -30.47 8.82 -5.73
CA SER A 309 -31.67 8.10 -5.29
C SER A 309 -31.98 8.23 -3.80
N GLN A 310 -30.97 8.50 -2.98
CA GLN A 310 -31.13 8.70 -1.53
C GLN A 310 -30.99 10.16 -1.12
N GLU A 311 -30.80 11.08 -2.09
CA GLU A 311 -30.54 12.51 -1.87
C GLU A 311 -29.49 12.77 -0.77
N GLY A 312 -28.44 11.96 -0.74
CA GLY A 312 -27.52 11.95 0.38
C GLY A 312 -26.19 11.25 0.10
N PHE A 313 -25.25 11.41 1.03
CA PHE A 313 -23.99 10.69 0.98
C PHE A 313 -24.16 9.28 1.54
N ILE A 314 -23.85 8.29 0.71
CA ILE A 314 -23.83 6.88 1.09
C ILE A 314 -22.40 6.39 1.21
N HIS A 315 -22.16 5.36 2.02
CA HIS A 315 -20.84 4.74 2.07
C HIS A 315 -20.50 4.08 0.74
N TRP A 316 -19.25 4.27 0.32
CA TRP A 316 -18.62 3.63 -0.82
C TRP A 316 -17.53 2.65 -0.34
N ALA A 317 -16.77 3.04 0.68
CA ALA A 317 -15.92 2.15 1.44
C ALA A 317 -15.80 2.58 2.90
N VAL A 318 -15.55 1.60 3.77
CA VAL A 318 -15.17 1.78 5.17
C VAL A 318 -13.91 0.96 5.39
N LEU A 319 -12.78 1.66 5.52
CA LEU A 319 -11.45 1.08 5.60
C LEU A 319 -10.99 1.08 7.06
N HIS A 320 -10.69 -0.08 7.62
CA HIS A 320 -10.20 -0.23 8.98
C HIS A 320 -8.68 -0.26 8.99
N PHE A 321 -8.08 0.56 9.83
CA PHE A 321 -6.63 0.62 9.98
C PHE A 321 -6.22 -0.04 11.28
N GLN A 322 -5.07 -0.69 11.26
CA GLN A 322 -4.46 -1.25 12.47
C GLN A 322 -3.70 -0.19 13.26
N PHE A 323 -3.15 0.82 12.58
CA PHE A 323 -2.30 1.84 13.18
C PHE A 323 -2.86 3.25 12.93
N PHE A 324 -2.83 4.06 13.98
CA PHE A 324 -3.30 5.45 13.97
C PHE A 324 -2.54 6.31 12.95
N GLU A 325 -1.21 6.21 12.93
CA GLU A 325 -0.36 7.02 12.07
C GLU A 325 -0.65 6.75 10.59
N GLU A 326 -0.83 5.47 10.23
CA GLU A 326 -1.15 5.08 8.86
C GLU A 326 -2.51 5.63 8.43
N LEU A 327 -3.54 5.50 9.28
CA LEU A 327 -4.87 6.07 9.02
C LEU A 327 -4.79 7.56 8.71
N VAL A 328 -4.08 8.31 9.56
CA VAL A 328 -3.92 9.76 9.42
C VAL A 328 -3.17 10.11 8.15
N VAL A 329 -2.05 9.43 7.86
CA VAL A 329 -1.23 9.69 6.68
C VAL A 329 -2.04 9.43 5.40
N ILE A 330 -2.81 8.34 5.34
CA ILE A 330 -3.66 8.05 4.19
C ILE A 330 -4.79 9.08 4.05
N GLN A 331 -5.47 9.45 5.15
CA GLN A 331 -6.50 10.49 5.13
C GLN A 331 -5.95 11.82 4.59
N CYS A 332 -4.85 12.31 5.16
CA CYS A 332 -4.25 13.58 4.76
C CYS A 332 -3.74 13.53 3.32
N THR A 333 -3.18 12.40 2.88
CA THR A 333 -2.74 12.20 1.50
C THR A 333 -3.90 12.33 0.52
N LEU A 334 -5.02 11.67 0.78
CA LEU A 334 -6.22 11.74 -0.05
C LEU A 334 -6.80 13.15 -0.07
N LEU A 335 -6.91 13.82 1.08
CA LEU A 335 -7.39 15.20 1.14
C LEU A 335 -6.48 16.16 0.36
N SER A 336 -5.16 16.02 0.47
CA SER A 336 -4.22 16.88 -0.27
C SER A 336 -4.26 16.63 -1.77
N LEU A 337 -4.37 15.38 -2.21
CA LEU A 337 -4.60 15.06 -3.62
C LEU A 337 -5.91 15.68 -4.13
N LYS A 338 -7.00 15.49 -3.40
CA LYS A 338 -8.32 16.06 -3.72
C LYS A 338 -8.25 17.58 -3.89
N ALA A 339 -7.53 18.25 -2.99
CA ALA A 339 -7.41 19.69 -3.00
C ALA A 339 -6.51 20.23 -4.12
N GLN A 340 -5.41 19.54 -4.44
CA GLN A 340 -4.48 20.01 -5.46
C GLN A 340 -5.08 19.99 -6.87
N THR A 341 -6.09 19.16 -7.12
CA THR A 341 -6.62 18.92 -8.46
C THR A 341 -8.04 19.42 -8.69
N SER A 342 -8.73 19.86 -7.64
CA SER A 342 -10.08 20.38 -7.80
C SER A 342 -10.04 21.83 -8.28
N MET A 343 -10.83 22.14 -9.30
CA MET A 343 -11.08 23.52 -9.73
C MET A 343 -12.13 24.23 -8.86
N ALA A 344 -12.82 23.49 -7.99
CA ALA A 344 -13.83 24.06 -7.11
C ALA A 344 -13.17 24.90 -6.01
N ALA A 345 -13.73 26.07 -5.73
CA ALA A 345 -13.25 26.97 -4.68
C ALA A 345 -13.25 26.35 -3.27
N LYS A 346 -13.98 25.24 -3.07
CA LYS A 346 -14.08 24.46 -1.83
C LYS A 346 -14.04 22.96 -2.11
N ALA A 347 -12.89 22.43 -2.51
CA ALA A 347 -12.78 20.99 -2.76
C ALA A 347 -12.90 20.14 -1.49
N ILE A 348 -12.35 20.63 -0.38
CA ILE A 348 -12.48 20.01 0.94
C ILE A 348 -13.66 20.68 1.64
N SER A 349 -14.67 19.89 2.02
CA SER A 349 -15.79 20.41 2.81
C SER A 349 -15.37 20.64 4.26
N HIS A 350 -16.05 21.55 4.96
CA HIS A 350 -15.75 21.83 6.38
C HIS A 350 -15.78 20.56 7.23
N ASP A 351 -16.73 19.67 6.97
CA ASP A 351 -16.92 18.44 7.72
C ASP A 351 -15.95 17.31 7.28
N GLU A 352 -15.14 17.50 6.23
CA GLU A 352 -13.94 16.69 5.96
C GLU A 352 -12.69 17.26 6.63
N ALA A 353 -12.68 18.57 6.91
CA ALA A 353 -11.58 19.27 7.58
C ALA A 353 -11.61 19.13 9.11
N VAL A 354 -12.71 18.67 9.69
CA VAL A 354 -12.87 18.46 11.14
C VAL A 354 -12.44 17.05 11.52
N PHE A 355 -11.50 16.95 12.45
CA PHE A 355 -11.09 15.68 13.08
C PHE A 355 -11.97 15.44 14.32
N ARG A 356 -13.07 14.71 14.17
CA ARG A 356 -14.06 14.51 15.24
C ARG A 356 -13.57 13.62 16.37
N ASP A 357 -12.69 12.67 16.06
CA ASP A 357 -12.10 11.71 17.01
C ASP A 357 -10.76 12.18 17.58
N ASP A 358 -10.42 13.45 17.36
CA ASP A 358 -9.24 14.09 17.89
C ASP A 358 -9.63 15.26 18.79
N THR A 359 -9.23 15.22 20.05
CA THR A 359 -9.27 16.40 20.91
C THR A 359 -8.23 17.43 20.44
N ARG A 360 -8.68 18.59 19.96
CA ARG A 360 -7.79 19.74 19.67
C ARG A 360 -7.35 20.43 20.97
N ILE A 361 -6.08 20.32 21.29
CA ILE A 361 -5.49 20.85 22.54
C ILE A 361 -5.10 22.33 22.39
N TRP A 362 -4.56 22.69 21.23
CA TRP A 362 -3.99 24.01 20.99
C TRP A 362 -3.99 24.34 19.50
N GLU A 363 -4.09 25.62 19.15
CA GLU A 363 -4.05 26.11 17.77
C GLU A 363 -3.39 27.50 17.70
N THR A 364 -2.63 27.76 16.64
CA THR A 364 -2.16 29.11 16.25
C THR A 364 -1.97 29.23 14.73
N ASP A 365 -1.58 30.42 14.27
CA ASP A 365 -1.15 30.68 12.90
C ASP A 365 0.38 30.61 12.75
N ILE A 366 0.83 29.92 11.71
CA ILE A 366 2.24 29.90 11.29
C ILE A 366 2.38 30.42 9.86
N LYS A 367 3.62 30.76 9.49
CA LYS A 367 3.99 31.06 8.11
C LYS A 367 4.95 29.98 7.61
N ASP A 368 4.56 29.32 6.53
CA ASP A 368 5.34 28.26 5.92
C ASP A 368 5.32 28.42 4.40
N ASN A 369 6.51 28.45 3.79
CA ASN A 369 6.73 28.70 2.37
C ASN A 369 5.93 29.90 1.80
N GLY A 370 5.81 30.97 2.59
CA GLY A 370 5.10 32.19 2.19
C GLY A 370 3.58 32.13 2.31
N VAL A 371 3.02 31.00 2.74
CA VAL A 371 1.58 30.77 2.91
C VAL A 371 1.22 30.74 4.38
N ARG A 372 0.06 31.27 4.72
CA ARG A 372 -0.47 31.16 6.09
C ARG A 372 -1.06 29.78 6.31
N HIS A 373 -0.67 29.17 7.42
CA HIS A 373 -1.19 27.87 7.84
C HIS A 373 -1.75 27.97 9.25
N LYS A 374 -2.76 27.14 9.52
CA LYS A 374 -3.22 26.80 10.85
C LYS A 374 -2.36 25.66 11.37
N LEU A 375 -1.77 25.84 12.54
CA LEU A 375 -1.01 24.84 13.26
C LEU A 375 -1.79 24.44 14.50
N ALA A 376 -2.03 23.15 14.69
CA ALA A 376 -2.73 22.65 15.86
C ALA A 376 -2.08 21.39 16.45
N ILE A 377 -2.24 21.23 17.76
CA ILE A 377 -1.96 19.97 18.45
C ILE A 377 -3.26 19.22 18.58
N TYR A 378 -3.28 18.01 18.03
CA TYR A 378 -4.37 17.06 18.22
C TYR A 378 -3.90 15.92 19.10
N ARG A 379 -4.80 15.40 19.93
CA ARG A 379 -4.65 14.14 20.64
C ARG A 379 -5.76 13.21 20.19
N ASP A 380 -5.36 12.06 19.69
CA ASP A 380 -6.29 11.00 19.34
C ASP A 380 -7.04 10.49 20.57
N ASP A 381 -8.35 10.36 20.49
CA ASP A 381 -9.16 10.02 21.67
C ASP A 381 -9.07 8.53 22.05
N LEU A 382 -8.80 7.66 21.08
CA LEU A 382 -8.68 6.20 21.31
C LEU A 382 -7.30 5.81 21.79
N THR A 383 -6.27 6.20 21.06
CA THR A 383 -4.90 5.85 21.43
C THR A 383 -4.43 6.79 22.53
N GLY A 384 -4.71 8.09 22.46
CA GLY A 384 -4.06 9.13 23.28
C GLY A 384 -2.79 9.70 22.63
N THR A 385 -2.45 9.29 21.41
CA THR A 385 -1.27 9.75 20.68
C THR A 385 -1.44 11.20 20.24
N LYS A 386 -0.41 12.01 20.45
CA LYS A 386 -0.39 13.42 20.06
C LYS A 386 0.23 13.58 18.69
N ARG A 387 -0.30 14.52 17.91
CA ARG A 387 0.28 14.95 16.64
C ARG A 387 0.26 16.46 16.52
N LEU A 388 1.30 17.00 15.91
CA LEU A 388 1.31 18.35 15.38
C LEU A 388 0.82 18.30 13.94
N TYR A 389 -0.12 19.16 13.58
CA TYR A 389 -0.76 19.17 12.27
C TYR A 389 -0.83 20.60 11.72
N ALA A 390 -0.39 20.77 10.48
CA ALA A 390 -0.51 22.03 9.76
C ALA A 390 -1.41 21.87 8.53
N CYS A 391 -2.29 22.85 8.30
CA CYS A 391 -3.09 22.96 7.09
C CYS A 391 -3.20 24.39 6.58
N VAL A 392 -3.51 24.56 5.29
CA VAL A 392 -3.66 25.87 4.66
C VAL A 392 -4.78 26.66 5.33
N ALA A 393 -4.50 27.90 5.75
CA ALA A 393 -5.49 28.76 6.37
C ALA A 393 -6.55 29.24 5.36
N ASN A 394 -7.75 29.57 5.85
CA ASN A 394 -8.81 30.08 4.99
C ASN A 394 -8.47 31.46 4.40
N GLY A 395 -8.87 31.70 3.14
CA GLY A 395 -8.64 32.95 2.42
C GLY A 395 -7.26 33.08 1.75
N GLU A 396 -6.46 32.02 1.73
CA GLU A 396 -5.22 31.97 0.96
C GLU A 396 -5.49 31.69 -0.53
N ARG A 397 -4.51 31.92 -1.40
CA ARG A 397 -4.58 31.54 -2.83
C ARG A 397 -4.71 30.03 -3.04
N TYR A 398 -4.44 29.25 -2.01
CA TYR A 398 -4.52 27.81 -2.01
C TYR A 398 -5.79 27.35 -1.31
N GLN A 399 -6.22 26.13 -1.60
CA GLN A 399 -7.45 25.62 -1.04
C GLN A 399 -7.35 25.50 0.48
N ALA A 400 -8.29 26.14 1.16
CA ALA A 400 -8.40 26.12 2.60
C ALA A 400 -8.47 24.68 3.13
N TYR A 401 -7.88 24.46 4.30
CA TYR A 401 -7.84 23.18 5.01
C TYR A 401 -7.03 22.06 4.36
N THR A 402 -6.38 22.32 3.22
CA THR A 402 -5.46 21.36 2.60
C THR A 402 -4.36 20.98 3.60
N PRO A 403 -4.19 19.68 3.92
CA PRO A 403 -3.08 19.24 4.76
C PRO A 403 -1.73 19.68 4.17
N ALA A 404 -0.87 20.23 5.02
CA ALA A 404 0.48 20.65 4.65
C ALA A 404 1.50 19.63 5.13
N TRP A 405 1.51 19.36 6.43
CA TRP A 405 2.37 18.36 7.05
C TRP A 405 1.85 17.93 8.42
N THR A 406 2.34 16.80 8.92
CA THR A 406 2.08 16.32 10.28
C THR A 406 3.32 15.69 10.90
N ILE A 407 3.43 15.79 12.22
CA ILE A 407 4.48 15.14 13.02
C ILE A 407 3.79 14.36 14.14
N PHE A 408 4.12 13.08 14.26
CA PHE A 408 3.61 12.22 15.32
C PHE A 408 4.55 12.17 16.53
N PHE A 409 3.96 12.13 17.72
CA PHE A 409 4.67 11.90 18.98
C PHE A 409 4.21 10.57 19.59
N SER A 410 4.40 9.49 18.82
CA SER A 410 3.90 8.14 19.13
C SER A 410 4.62 7.50 20.33
N ASN A 411 5.92 7.79 20.50
CA ASN A 411 6.65 7.38 21.70
C ASN A 411 6.32 8.32 22.87
N ARG A 412 5.32 7.95 23.67
CA ARG A 412 4.85 8.75 24.81
C ARG A 412 5.87 8.94 25.93
N LYS A 413 6.89 8.08 25.97
CA LYS A 413 7.96 8.16 26.97
C LYS A 413 9.11 9.06 26.51
N ALA A 414 9.25 9.26 25.20
CA ALA A 414 10.26 10.14 24.65
C ALA A 414 9.77 11.58 24.66
N LYS A 415 10.57 12.45 25.29
CA LYS A 415 10.36 13.88 25.21
C LYS A 415 10.90 14.40 23.87
N PRO A 416 10.09 15.11 23.07
CA PRO A 416 10.60 15.69 21.83
C PRO A 416 11.65 16.74 22.12
N GLN A 417 12.77 16.71 21.39
CA GLN A 417 13.82 17.70 21.52
C GLN A 417 13.44 18.96 20.74
N MET A 418 13.28 20.07 21.46
CA MET A 418 12.79 21.33 20.90
C MET A 418 13.64 22.54 21.36
N GLU A 419 14.01 23.39 20.41
CA GLU A 419 14.77 24.62 20.67
C GLU A 419 14.02 25.85 20.14
N CYS A 420 13.81 26.84 21.01
CA CYS A 420 13.21 28.11 20.60
C CYS A 420 14.32 29.05 20.12
N LEU A 421 14.25 29.48 18.86
CA LEU A 421 15.15 30.49 18.31
C LEU A 421 14.45 31.85 18.29
N GLY A 422 14.89 32.75 19.18
CA GLY A 422 14.25 34.04 19.36
C GLY A 422 12.78 33.93 19.79
N ASP A 423 11.95 34.85 19.32
CA ASP A 423 10.56 34.99 19.75
C ASP A 423 9.52 34.34 18.81
N TYR A 424 9.96 33.85 17.64
CA TYR A 424 9.06 33.41 16.56
C TYR A 424 9.42 32.06 15.95
N LYS A 425 10.55 31.44 16.30
CA LYS A 425 10.97 30.19 15.69
C LYS A 425 11.09 29.07 16.70
N LEU A 426 10.75 27.86 16.26
CA LEU A 426 10.97 26.61 16.99
C LEU A 426 11.62 25.62 16.04
N ILE A 427 12.68 24.97 16.50
CA ILE A 427 13.28 23.81 15.84
C ILE A 427 12.83 22.56 16.60
N ILE A 428 12.40 21.54 15.87
CA ILE A 428 12.14 20.21 16.38
C ILE A 428 13.14 19.24 15.75
N TYR A 429 13.85 18.48 16.57
CA TYR A 429 14.89 17.54 16.12
C TYR A 429 14.34 16.11 16.00
N ASP A 430 14.90 15.37 15.05
CA ASP A 430 14.67 13.93 14.83
C ASP A 430 13.19 13.53 14.90
N THR A 431 12.40 14.15 14.01
CA THR A 431 10.95 14.01 13.96
C THR A 431 10.48 13.04 12.88
N SER A 432 9.38 12.34 13.15
CA SER A 432 8.62 11.62 12.13
C SER A 432 7.70 12.58 11.36
N LEU A 433 8.32 13.46 10.55
CA LEU A 433 7.62 14.42 9.69
C LEU A 433 6.99 13.71 8.49
N TYR A 434 5.77 14.09 8.13
CA TYR A 434 5.08 13.69 6.90
C TYR A 434 4.60 14.94 6.17
N THR A 435 4.92 15.06 4.88
CA THR A 435 4.59 16.24 4.07
C THR A 435 3.60 15.89 2.97
N PHE A 436 2.65 16.80 2.69
CA PHE A 436 1.55 16.56 1.76
C PHE A 436 1.56 17.57 0.60
N GLY A 437 2.49 17.39 -0.33
CA GLY A 437 2.63 18.22 -1.53
C GLY A 437 4.07 18.60 -1.84
N ASP A 438 4.41 18.70 -3.12
CA ASP A 438 5.78 18.99 -3.58
C ASP A 438 6.39 20.25 -2.97
N ARG A 439 5.57 21.26 -2.67
CA ARG A 439 6.03 22.52 -2.08
C ARG A 439 6.66 22.37 -0.70
N TYR A 440 6.34 21.29 0.02
CA TYR A 440 6.87 21.04 1.35
C TYR A 440 8.10 20.11 1.29
N LEU A 441 8.60 19.75 0.10
CA LEU A 441 9.86 19.03 -0.09
C LEU A 441 11.04 20.00 -0.14
N THR A 442 11.16 20.88 0.87
CA THR A 442 12.25 21.86 0.96
C THR A 442 13.23 21.51 2.07
N SER A 443 14.44 22.08 2.03
CA SER A 443 15.45 21.88 3.09
C SER A 443 14.97 22.31 4.49
N LYS A 444 13.93 23.15 4.58
CA LYS A 444 13.27 23.53 5.84
C LYS A 444 12.44 22.40 6.46
N HIS A 445 11.98 21.47 5.62
CA HIS A 445 11.22 20.29 6.00
C HIS A 445 12.14 19.08 6.20
N ASN A 446 13.31 19.32 6.80
CA ASN A 446 14.25 18.26 7.11
C ASN A 446 13.79 17.55 8.40
N PRO A 447 13.49 16.23 8.36
CA PRO A 447 13.05 15.50 9.55
C PRO A 447 14.02 15.58 10.73
N ARG A 448 15.33 15.73 10.46
CA ARG A 448 16.37 15.88 11.50
C ARG A 448 16.36 17.23 12.20
N CYS A 449 15.90 18.28 11.51
CA CYS A 449 15.92 19.67 12.01
C CYS A 449 14.78 20.44 11.33
N PHE A 450 13.57 20.30 11.87
CA PHE A 450 12.38 20.90 11.30
C PHE A 450 12.11 22.28 11.90
N GLU A 451 12.09 23.32 11.06
CA GLU A 451 11.89 24.71 11.50
C GLU A 451 10.43 25.15 11.33
N ILE A 452 9.82 25.64 12.41
CA ILE A 452 8.50 26.27 12.41
C ILE A 452 8.65 27.77 12.68
N THR A 453 8.03 28.60 11.84
CA THR A 453 7.96 30.05 12.02
C THR A 453 6.55 30.50 12.40
N PHE A 454 6.40 31.01 13.63
CA PHE A 454 5.15 31.51 14.20
C PHE A 454 4.86 32.94 13.77
N ARG A 455 3.58 33.29 13.70
CA ARG A 455 3.15 34.68 13.43
C ARG A 455 3.10 35.53 14.69
N HIS A 456 2.73 34.93 15.83
CA HIS A 456 2.61 35.64 17.09
C HIS A 456 3.81 35.38 17.99
N ARG A 457 4.15 36.41 18.76
CA ARG A 457 5.30 36.39 19.67
C ARG A 457 5.03 35.39 20.79
N GLN A 458 6.03 34.59 21.16
CA GLN A 458 5.98 33.63 22.27
C GLN A 458 5.16 32.34 22.03
N ASP A 459 4.47 32.19 20.91
CA ASP A 459 3.78 30.94 20.55
C ASP A 459 4.73 29.74 20.54
N ASN A 460 5.99 29.95 20.14
CA ASN A 460 7.04 28.94 20.18
C ASN A 460 7.30 28.42 21.61
N ARG A 461 7.32 29.32 22.60
CA ARG A 461 7.51 28.99 24.02
C ARG A 461 6.28 28.30 24.59
N GLN A 462 5.08 28.74 24.20
CA GLN A 462 3.83 28.09 24.61
C GLN A 462 3.76 26.65 24.09
N LEU A 463 4.06 26.44 22.80
CA LEU A 463 4.08 25.11 22.20
C LEU A 463 5.08 24.20 22.92
N LYS A 464 6.31 24.67 23.13
CA LYS A 464 7.32 23.92 23.87
C LYS A 464 6.86 23.60 25.30
N HIS A 465 6.25 24.55 26.00
CA HIS A 465 5.73 24.35 27.35
C HIS A 465 4.63 23.27 27.42
N ILE A 466 3.74 23.23 26.43
CA ILE A 466 2.69 22.19 26.36
C ILE A 466 3.31 20.79 26.27
N PHE A 467 4.34 20.61 25.44
CA PHE A 467 5.04 19.32 25.34
C PHE A 467 5.89 19.02 26.59
N ASP A 468 6.51 20.03 27.20
CA ASP A 468 7.29 19.87 28.44
C ASP A 468 6.41 19.49 29.65
N GLY A 469 5.23 20.11 29.78
CA GLY A 469 4.29 19.86 30.88
C GLY A 469 3.54 18.53 30.74
N SER A 470 3.35 18.06 29.50
CA SER A 470 2.70 16.77 29.20
C SER A 470 3.46 15.56 29.72
N CYS A 471 4.77 15.66 29.95
CA CYS A 471 5.60 14.57 30.49
C CYS A 471 5.55 14.46 32.03
N ARG A 472 4.85 15.37 32.74
CA ARG A 472 4.77 15.36 34.21
C ARG A 472 3.52 14.67 34.76
N ILE A 473 2.61 14.23 33.89
CA ILE A 473 1.38 13.52 34.26
C ILE A 473 1.41 12.17 33.55
N LEU A 474 2.25 11.27 34.04
CA LEU A 474 2.19 9.83 33.82
C LEU A 474 2.47 9.14 35.14
#